data_AF-A0A7C6AJB0-F1
#
_entry.id   AF-A0A7C6AJB0-F1
#
_cell.length_a   1.000
_cell.length_b   1.000
_cell.length_c   1.000
_cell.angle_alpha   90.00
_cell.angle_beta   90.00
_cell.angle_gamma   90.00
#
_symmetry.space_group_name_H-M   'P 1'
#
loop_
_entity.id
_entity.type
_entity.pdbx_description
1 polymer ?
#
loop_
_entity_poly.entity_id
_entity_poly.type
_entity_poly.pdbx_seq_one_letter_code
_entity_poly.pdbx_strand_id
1 'polypeptide(L)'
;MASQLSAEEFVVLAIKKLRTGQFKGIHSVYSGFNEAFKAYFGGADPVQATNELAQAGKISLRPVRGGVILYLPEDAPRFTRGEQALQKMGLLAQEAAATKSKIK
;
A
#
# COMPACT_ATOMS: atom_id res chain seq x y z
N MET A 1 17.11 -4.98 -25.15
CA MET A 1 15.87 -5.73 -24.85
C MET A 1 15.45 -5.36 -23.44
N ALA A 2 14.38 -4.58 -23.26
CA ALA A 2 13.85 -4.35 -21.93
C ALA A 2 13.08 -5.62 -21.52
N SER A 3 13.58 -6.34 -20.53
CA SER A 3 12.86 -7.46 -19.92
C SER A 3 11.51 -6.96 -19.41
N GLN A 4 10.44 -7.76 -19.58
CA GLN A 4 9.18 -7.48 -18.92
C GLN A 4 9.40 -7.35 -17.41
N LEU A 5 8.69 -6.43 -16.78
CA LEU A 5 8.71 -6.25 -15.34
C LEU A 5 8.07 -7.48 -14.68
N SER A 6 8.63 -7.91 -13.56
CA SER A 6 7.93 -8.79 -12.63
C SER A 6 6.69 -8.09 -12.04
N ALA A 7 5.79 -8.87 -11.45
CA ALA A 7 4.62 -8.32 -10.76
C ALA A 7 5.03 -7.36 -9.63
N GLU A 8 6.08 -7.68 -8.87
CA GLU A 8 6.60 -6.81 -7.81
C GLU A 8 7.07 -5.47 -8.37
N GLU A 9 7.93 -5.48 -9.41
CA GLU A 9 8.44 -4.26 -10.03
C GLU A 9 7.34 -3.41 -10.65
N PHE A 10 6.37 -4.06 -11.32
CA PHE A 10 5.22 -3.39 -11.90
C PHE A 10 4.38 -2.68 -10.83
N VAL A 11 4.07 -3.36 -9.72
CA VAL A 11 3.26 -2.80 -8.64
C VAL A 11 3.98 -1.65 -7.94
N VAL A 12 5.27 -1.80 -7.65
CA VAL A 12 6.09 -0.73 -7.04
C VAL A 12 6.15 0.49 -7.96
N LEU A 13 6.35 0.28 -9.26
CA LEU A 13 6.33 1.35 -10.25
C LEU A 13 4.97 2.05 -10.28
N ALA A 14 3.87 1.29 -10.31
CA ALA A 14 2.51 1.83 -10.33
C ALA A 14 2.23 2.69 -9.09
N ILE A 15 2.56 2.22 -7.88
CA ILE A 15 2.38 3.00 -6.64
C ILE A 15 3.14 4.33 -6.73
N LYS A 16 4.40 4.30 -7.18
CA LYS A 16 5.25 5.51 -7.27
C LYS A 16 4.77 6.50 -8.33
N LYS A 17 4.23 6.03 -9.46
CA LYS A 17 3.84 6.85 -10.62
C LYS A 17 2.38 7.32 -10.59
N LEU A 18 1.48 6.53 -10.03
CA LEU A 18 0.04 6.80 -10.04
C LEU A 18 -0.46 7.45 -8.73
N ARG A 19 0.37 7.53 -7.69
CA ARG A 19 0.02 8.26 -6.46
C ARG A 19 -0.10 9.76 -6.72
N THR A 20 -1.05 10.41 -6.07
CA THR A 20 -1.37 11.83 -6.30
C THR A 20 -1.23 12.66 -5.02
N GLY A 21 -0.68 13.88 -5.18
CA GLY A 21 -0.51 14.84 -4.09
C GLY A 21 0.31 14.27 -2.92
N GLN A 22 -0.27 14.35 -1.73
CA GLN A 22 0.36 13.85 -0.49
C GLN A 22 -0.02 12.39 -0.18
N PHE A 23 -0.83 11.75 -1.02
CA PHE A 23 -1.29 10.39 -0.75
C PHE A 23 -0.20 9.39 -1.10
N LYS A 24 0.15 8.51 -0.15
CA LYS A 24 1.29 7.59 -0.28
C LYS A 24 0.97 6.28 -1.00
N GLY A 25 -0.30 6.00 -1.27
CA GLY A 25 -0.76 4.77 -1.93
C GLY A 25 -1.60 5.05 -3.16
N ILE A 26 -2.17 4.00 -3.76
CA ILE A 26 -3.08 4.09 -4.91
C ILE A 26 -4.28 3.17 -4.72
N HIS A 27 -5.47 3.60 -5.19
CA HIS A 27 -6.66 2.75 -5.18
C HIS A 27 -6.63 1.79 -6.36
N SER A 28 -6.78 0.48 -6.15
CA SER A 28 -6.66 -0.55 -7.18
C SER A 28 -7.56 -0.32 -8.41
N VAL A 29 -8.81 0.10 -8.17
CA VAL A 29 -9.78 0.44 -9.23
C VAL A 29 -9.59 1.87 -9.75
N TYR A 30 -9.76 2.90 -8.90
CA TYR A 30 -9.79 4.30 -9.37
C TYR A 30 -8.48 4.84 -9.95
N SER A 31 -7.34 4.20 -9.67
CA SER A 31 -6.07 4.56 -10.33
C SER A 31 -5.91 3.96 -11.73
N GLY A 32 -6.83 3.10 -12.18
CA GLY A 32 -6.69 2.29 -13.39
C GLY A 32 -5.70 1.12 -13.25
N PHE A 33 -5.12 0.90 -12.06
CA PHE A 33 -4.12 -0.13 -11.82
C PHE A 33 -4.59 -1.53 -12.25
N ASN A 34 -5.81 -1.94 -11.90
CA ASN A 34 -6.32 -3.27 -12.24
C ASN A 34 -6.40 -3.50 -13.76
N GLU A 35 -6.85 -2.50 -14.51
CA GLU A 35 -6.94 -2.58 -15.97
C GLU A 35 -5.56 -2.62 -16.61
N ALA A 36 -4.66 -1.74 -16.14
CA ALA A 36 -3.27 -1.71 -16.61
C ALA A 36 -2.52 -3.02 -16.32
N PHE A 37 -2.71 -3.60 -15.14
CA PHE A 37 -2.09 -4.87 -14.75
C PHE A 37 -2.56 -6.01 -15.65
N LYS A 38 -3.88 -6.14 -15.85
CA LYS A 38 -4.45 -7.14 -16.75
C LYS A 38 -3.93 -6.98 -18.18
N ALA A 39 -3.88 -5.76 -18.69
CA ALA A 39 -3.37 -5.49 -20.03
C ALA A 39 -1.87 -5.86 -20.16
N TYR A 40 -1.06 -5.57 -19.15
CA TYR A 40 0.39 -5.84 -19.17
C TYR A 40 0.72 -7.33 -19.03
N PHE A 41 -0.01 -8.06 -18.19
CA PHE A 41 0.22 -9.48 -17.88
C PHE A 41 -0.76 -10.43 -18.58
N GLY A 42 -1.33 -10.04 -19.72
CA GLY A 42 -2.12 -10.94 -20.58
C GLY A 42 -3.40 -11.49 -19.92
N GLY A 43 -4.07 -10.69 -19.08
CA GLY A 43 -5.30 -11.06 -18.39
C GLY A 43 -5.11 -11.68 -16.99
N ALA A 44 -3.88 -11.73 -16.47
CA ALA A 44 -3.60 -12.18 -15.11
C ALA A 44 -4.43 -11.41 -14.06
N ASP A 45 -4.82 -12.08 -12.98
CA ASP A 45 -5.64 -11.47 -11.94
C ASP A 45 -4.80 -10.56 -11.01
N PRO A 46 -5.03 -9.23 -11.04
CA PRO A 46 -4.32 -8.31 -10.14
C PRO A 46 -4.63 -8.57 -8.67
N VAL A 47 -5.81 -9.10 -8.33
CA VAL A 47 -6.18 -9.37 -6.94
C VAL A 47 -5.32 -10.49 -6.38
N GLN A 48 -5.21 -11.61 -7.10
CA GLN A 48 -4.34 -12.71 -6.72
C GLN A 48 -2.88 -12.24 -6.58
N ALA A 49 -2.33 -11.60 -7.61
CA ALA A 49 -0.92 -11.18 -7.62
C ALA A 49 -0.59 -10.21 -6.48
N THR A 50 -1.47 -9.24 -6.20
CA THR A 50 -1.22 -8.27 -5.12
C THR A 50 -1.39 -8.90 -3.74
N ASN A 51 -2.30 -9.86 -3.56
CA ASN A 51 -2.42 -10.61 -2.32
C ASN A 51 -1.17 -11.45 -2.03
N GLU A 52 -0.61 -12.13 -3.04
CA GLU A 52 0.64 -12.89 -2.90
C GLU A 52 1.81 -11.97 -2.51
N LEU A 53 1.95 -10.82 -3.17
CA LEU A 53 2.97 -9.82 -2.82
C LEU A 53 2.79 -9.26 -1.40
N ALA A 54 1.54 -9.07 -0.97
CA ALA A 54 1.25 -8.61 0.39
C ALA A 54 1.59 -9.67 1.44
N GLN A 55 1.26 -10.94 1.20
CA GLN A 55 1.65 -12.06 2.05
C GLN A 55 3.17 -12.20 2.15
N ALA A 56 3.89 -11.93 1.06
CA ALA A 56 5.35 -11.89 1.03
C ALA A 56 5.97 -10.62 1.65
N GLY A 57 5.15 -9.67 2.14
CA GLY A 57 5.62 -8.43 2.75
C GLY A 57 6.22 -7.42 1.77
N LYS A 58 6.03 -7.61 0.46
CA LYS A 58 6.56 -6.75 -0.60
C LYS A 58 5.76 -5.47 -0.78
N ILE A 59 4.47 -5.52 -0.46
CA ILE A 59 3.55 -4.37 -0.45
C ILE A 59 2.62 -4.47 0.75
N SER A 60 1.92 -3.38 1.06
CA SER A 60 0.84 -3.39 2.04
C SER A 60 -0.50 -3.11 1.34
N LEU A 61 -1.52 -3.90 1.68
CA LEU A 61 -2.88 -3.72 1.20
C LEU A 61 -3.77 -3.21 2.33
N ARG A 62 -4.63 -2.25 2.00
CA ARG A 62 -5.66 -1.76 2.92
C ARG A 62 -7.03 -1.89 2.27
N PRO A 63 -7.91 -2.75 2.78
CA PRO A 63 -9.28 -2.85 2.29
C PRO A 63 -10.02 -1.52 2.43
N VAL A 64 -10.75 -1.15 1.39
CA VAL A 64 -11.63 0.03 1.36
C VAL A 64 -12.91 -0.32 0.59
N ARG A 65 -13.91 0.57 0.63
CA ARG A 65 -15.14 0.37 -0.14
C ARG A 65 -14.80 0.35 -1.63
N GLY A 66 -15.13 -0.76 -2.31
CA GLY A 66 -14.95 -0.90 -3.76
C GLY A 66 -13.54 -1.28 -4.22
N GLY A 67 -12.64 -1.69 -3.31
CA GLY A 67 -11.32 -2.17 -3.69
C GLY A 67 -10.32 -2.19 -2.55
N VAL A 68 -9.04 -2.00 -2.89
CA VAL A 68 -7.94 -1.92 -1.92
C VAL A 68 -7.07 -0.71 -2.24
N ILE A 69 -6.47 -0.12 -1.22
CA ILE A 69 -5.35 0.79 -1.42
C ILE A 69 -4.05 -0.02 -1.32
N LEU A 70 -3.20 0.13 -2.34
CA LEU A 70 -1.86 -0.43 -2.36
C LEU A 70 -0.88 0.61 -1.85
N TYR A 71 0.02 0.19 -0.96
CA TYR A 71 1.11 0.99 -0.42
C TYR A 71 2.44 0.24 -0.56
N LEU A 72 3.53 1.00 -0.64
CA LEU A 72 4.83 0.44 -0.28
C LEU A 72 4.84 0.11 1.23
N PRO A 73 5.55 -0.94 1.67
CA PRO A 73 5.55 -1.35 3.08
C PRO A 73 5.89 -0.21 4.06
N GLU A 74 6.85 0.65 3.70
CA GLU A 74 7.30 1.79 4.50
C GLU A 74 6.30 2.97 4.55
N ASP A 75 5.39 3.03 3.58
CA ASP A 75 4.45 4.12 3.37
C ASP A 75 3.04 3.79 3.88
N ALA A 76 2.82 2.54 4.31
CA ALA A 76 1.56 2.07 4.83
C ALA A 76 1.16 2.81 6.13
N PRO A 77 -0.12 3.18 6.31
CA PRO A 77 -0.59 3.78 7.55
C PRO A 77 -0.40 2.80 8.73
N ARG A 78 0.33 3.22 9.77
CA ARG A 78 0.58 2.41 10.98
C ARG A 78 -0.67 2.17 11.83
N PHE A 79 -1.66 3.07 11.71
CA PHE A 79 -2.89 3.02 12.49
C PHE A 79 -4.08 2.73 11.57
N THR A 80 -4.98 1.87 12.04
CA THR A 80 -6.30 1.64 11.45
C THR A 80 -7.12 2.94 11.45
N ARG A 81 -8.21 2.97 10.67
CA ARG A 81 -9.13 4.13 10.66
C ARG A 81 -9.76 4.35 12.05
N GLY A 82 -10.06 3.26 12.76
CA GLY A 82 -10.58 3.31 14.13
C GLY A 82 -9.56 3.93 15.08
N GLU A 83 -8.31 3.45 15.07
CA GLU A 83 -7.25 4.01 15.90
C GLU A 83 -6.95 5.48 15.57
N GLN A 84 -6.96 5.85 14.29
CA GLN A 84 -6.84 7.26 13.88
C GLN A 84 -8.02 8.10 14.38
N ALA A 85 -9.24 7.57 14.36
CA ALA A 85 -10.41 8.26 14.89
C ALA A 85 -10.30 8.42 16.41
N LEU A 86 -9.96 7.35 17.13
CA LEU A 86 -9.70 7.38 18.58
C LEU A 86 -8.59 8.37 18.93
N GLN A 87 -7.50 8.40 18.15
CA GLN A 87 -6.41 9.36 18.33
C GLN A 87 -6.89 10.81 18.13
N LYS A 88 -7.68 11.08 17.08
CA LYS A 88 -8.27 12.41 16.84
C LYS A 88 -9.28 12.82 17.92
N MET A 89 -9.92 11.85 18.55
CA MET A 89 -10.81 12.06 19.70
C MET A 89 -10.05 12.23 21.02
N GLY A 90 -8.73 12.05 21.04
CA GLY A 90 -7.92 12.07 22.27
C GLY A 90 -8.10 10.83 23.15
N LEU A 91 -8.70 9.75 22.62
CA LEU A 91 -9.03 8.51 23.35
C LEU A 91 -8.00 7.40 23.15
N LEU A 92 -7.05 7.59 22.23
CA LEU A 92 -5.90 6.71 22.10
C LEU A 92 -4.70 7.42 22.73
N ALA A 93 -4.23 6.92 23.87
CA ALA A 93 -2.96 7.36 24.44
C ALA A 93 -1.87 7.08 23.41
N GLN A 94 -1.07 8.09 23.07
CA GLN A 94 0.13 7.87 22.26
C GLN A 94 1.04 6.96 23.08
N GLU A 95 1.10 5.67 22.75
CA GLU A 95 2.18 4.84 23.28
C GLU A 95 3.49 5.42 22.74
N ALA A 96 4.19 6.04 23.69
CA ALA A 96 5.59 6.39 23.73
C ALA A 96 6.32 6.30 22.39
N ALA A 97 6.75 7.48 21.93
CA ALA A 97 8.00 7.64 21.21
C ALA A 97 8.97 6.51 21.56
N ALA A 98 9.16 5.62 20.58
CA ALA A 98 10.02 4.48 20.73
C ALA A 98 11.39 4.94 21.23
N THR A 99 11.93 4.13 22.13
CA THR A 99 13.33 4.08 22.53
C THR A 99 13.86 5.31 23.28
N LYS A 100 13.79 5.18 24.62
CA LYS A 100 14.97 5.24 25.50
C LYS A 100 16.25 5.60 24.72
N SER A 101 16.62 6.88 24.75
CA SER A 101 18.03 7.26 24.66
C SER A 101 18.70 6.70 25.92
N LYS A 102 19.11 5.44 25.81
CA LYS A 102 20.06 4.80 26.70
C LYS A 102 21.43 5.33 26.25
N ILE A 103 22.29 5.69 27.20
CA ILE A 103 23.69 6.15 27.04
C ILE A 103 23.73 7.69 26.80
N LYS A 104 24.02 8.53 27.80
CA LYS A 104 25.18 8.52 28.69
C LYS A 104 24.88 9.27 29.98
#